data_AF-A0A6A7KMX2-F1
#
_entry.id   AF-A0A6A7KMX2-F1
#
_cell.length_a   1.000
_cell.length_b   1.000
_cell.length_c   1.000
_cell.angle_alpha   90.00
_cell.angle_beta   90.00
_cell.angle_gamma   90.00
#
_symmetry.space_group_name_H-M   'P 1'
#
loop_
_entity.id
_entity.type
_entity.pdbx_description
1 polymer ?
#
loop_
_entity_poly.entity_id
_entity_poly.type
_entity_poly.pdbx_seq_one_letter_code
_entity_poly.pdbx_strand_id
1 'polypeptide(L)'
;MIEKPGRSHYRLTREDIALFKRVAESMIRHSEWRHVKRNRSEQAEYFEIRTDPETDPAFSLGRCATGNYVFLNHRTGDVRFAGSFSALLESVKALRASSA
;
A
#
# COMPACT_ATOMS: atom_id res chain seq x y z
N MET A 1 -22.50 9.60 -27.14
CA MET A 1 -22.66 9.62 -25.67
C MET A 1 -21.56 8.76 -25.10
N ILE A 2 -20.56 9.35 -24.46
CA ILE A 2 -19.47 8.60 -23.83
C ILE A 2 -19.95 8.31 -22.41
N GLU A 3 -20.16 7.04 -22.09
CA GLU A 3 -20.45 6.58 -20.73
C GLU A 3 -19.36 7.13 -19.80
N LYS A 4 -19.73 8.02 -18.88
CA LYS A 4 -18.83 8.43 -17.79
C LYS A 4 -18.61 7.18 -16.94
N PRO A 5 -17.39 6.63 -16.82
CA PRO A 5 -17.16 5.50 -15.94
C PRO A 5 -17.56 5.92 -14.52
N GLY A 6 -18.52 5.17 -13.97
CA GLY A 6 -19.10 5.40 -12.66
C GLY A 6 -18.05 5.53 -11.57
N ARG A 7 -18.34 6.39 -10.59
CA ARG A 7 -17.67 6.56 -9.28
C ARG A 7 -16.46 5.63 -9.06
N SER A 8 -15.25 6.21 -9.06
CA SER A 8 -13.97 5.58 -8.71
C SER A 8 -14.07 4.47 -7.65
N HIS A 9 -14.17 3.21 -8.09
CA HIS A 9 -14.20 2.01 -7.24
C HIS A 9 -12.83 1.64 -6.65
N TYR A 10 -11.78 2.42 -6.93
CA TYR A 10 -10.43 2.20 -6.41
C TYR A 10 -10.10 2.99 -5.15
N ARG A 11 -11.07 3.75 -4.62
CA ARG A 11 -10.89 4.39 -3.32
C ARG A 11 -10.79 3.34 -2.22
N LEU A 12 -9.95 3.63 -1.24
CA LEU A 12 -9.86 2.78 -0.06
C LEU A 12 -11.14 2.93 0.75
N THR A 13 -11.80 1.81 1.01
CA THR A 13 -12.93 1.78 1.93
C THR A 13 -12.46 2.07 3.36
N ARG A 14 -13.40 2.33 4.28
CA ARG A 14 -13.04 2.49 5.71
C ARG A 14 -12.34 1.24 6.27
N GLU A 15 -12.78 0.07 5.83
CA GLU A 15 -12.19 -1.22 6.20
C GLU A 15 -10.78 -1.35 5.63
N ASP A 16 -10.58 -1.02 4.34
CA ASP A 16 -9.26 -1.00 3.71
C ASP A 16 -8.31 -0.09 4.50
N ILE A 17 -8.73 1.13 4.83
CA ILE A 17 -7.93 2.10 5.59
C ILE A 17 -7.55 1.55 6.96
N ALA A 18 -8.48 0.95 7.69
CA ALA A 18 -8.21 0.38 9.01
C ALA A 18 -7.23 -0.79 8.93
N LEU A 19 -7.37 -1.66 7.93
CA LEU A 19 -6.47 -2.77 7.65
C LEU A 19 -5.07 -2.30 7.22
N PHE A 20 -4.99 -1.33 6.32
CA PHE A 20 -3.72 -0.73 5.90
C PHE A 20 -2.99 -0.08 7.07
N LYS A 21 -3.69 0.65 7.94
CA LYS A 21 -3.11 1.22 9.15
C LYS A 21 -2.57 0.14 10.08
N ARG A 22 -3.33 -0.93 10.35
CA ARG A 22 -2.87 -2.05 11.19
C ARG A 22 -1.64 -2.75 10.62
N VAL A 23 -1.56 -2.90 9.31
CA VAL A 23 -0.39 -3.51 8.66
C VAL A 23 0.79 -2.57 8.67
N ALA A 24 0.59 -1.29 8.36
CA ALA A 24 1.61 -0.27 8.52
C ALA A 24 2.15 -0.26 9.94
N GLU A 25 1.28 -0.23 10.95
CA GLU A 25 1.62 -0.29 12.38
C GLU A 25 2.32 -1.60 12.75
N SER A 26 1.92 -2.75 12.24
CA SER A 26 2.57 -4.04 12.49
C SER A 26 3.96 -4.10 11.86
N MET A 27 4.13 -3.54 10.66
CA MET A 27 5.43 -3.38 10.03
C MET A 27 6.30 -2.42 10.86
N ILE A 28 5.75 -1.27 11.26
CA ILE A 28 6.40 -0.23 12.10
C ILE A 28 6.81 -0.78 13.47
N ARG A 29 5.95 -1.51 14.18
CA ARG A 29 6.23 -2.01 15.53
C ARG A 29 7.43 -2.95 15.59
N HIS A 30 7.78 -3.55 14.46
CA HIS A 30 8.94 -4.44 14.29
C HIS A 30 9.95 -3.89 13.27
N SER A 31 10.00 -2.58 13.05
CA SER A 31 10.95 -1.98 12.12
C SER A 31 11.28 -0.52 12.47
N GLU A 32 12.34 0.02 11.89
CA GLU A 32 12.77 1.43 12.02
C GLU A 32 11.78 2.50 11.48
N TRP A 33 10.53 2.13 11.18
CA TRP A 33 9.61 2.91 10.34
C TRP A 33 8.68 3.69 11.25
N ARG A 34 8.50 5.00 11.03
CA ARG A 34 7.88 5.88 12.04
C ARG A 34 6.72 6.72 11.52
N HIS A 35 6.58 6.86 10.20
CA HIS A 35 5.63 7.79 9.60
C HIS A 35 4.77 7.12 8.53
N VAL A 36 3.45 7.34 8.61
CA VAL A 36 2.46 6.88 7.64
C VAL A 36 1.69 8.08 7.10
N LYS A 37 1.72 8.29 5.79
CA LYS A 37 0.97 9.36 5.11
C LYS A 37 0.02 8.76 4.08
N ARG A 38 -1.24 9.21 4.07
CA ARG A 38 -2.21 8.83 3.03
C ARG A 38 -2.11 9.81 1.86
N ASN A 39 -2.04 9.27 0.65
CA ASN A 39 -2.00 10.02 -0.59
C ASN A 39 -3.06 9.48 -1.56
N ARG A 40 -3.41 10.32 -2.55
CA ARG A 40 -4.41 9.98 -3.55
C ARG A 40 -4.05 10.62 -4.89
N SER A 41 -4.16 9.84 -5.94
CA SER A 41 -4.04 10.27 -7.33
C SER A 41 -5.28 9.86 -8.13
N GLU A 42 -5.29 10.22 -9.42
CA GLU A 42 -6.31 9.76 -10.37
C GLU A 42 -6.24 8.24 -10.62
N GLN A 43 -5.10 7.61 -10.34
CA GLN A 43 -4.87 6.19 -10.66
C GLN A 43 -4.83 5.27 -9.44
N ALA A 44 -4.59 5.81 -8.25
CA ALA A 44 -4.49 5.02 -7.04
C ALA A 44 -4.82 5.82 -5.78
N GLU A 45 -5.20 5.10 -4.74
CA GLU A 45 -5.22 5.61 -3.39
C GLU A 45 -4.31 4.75 -2.51
N TYR A 46 -3.37 5.37 -1.79
CA TYR A 46 -2.27 4.63 -1.17
C TYR A 46 -1.74 5.32 0.09
N PHE A 47 -1.01 4.55 0.89
CA PHE A 47 -0.25 4.99 2.04
C PHE A 47 1.24 4.91 1.72
N GLU A 48 1.96 5.99 1.99
CA GLU A 48 3.42 6.05 2.02
C GLU A 48 3.91 5.83 3.43
N ILE A 49 4.94 5.01 3.59
CA ILE A 49 5.44 4.61 4.89
C ILE A 49 6.94 4.82 4.91
N ARG A 50 7.40 5.59 5.89
CA ARG A 50 8.75 6.18 5.94
C ARG A 50 9.41 5.92 7.29
N THR A 51 10.73 5.89 7.29
CA THR A 51 11.57 5.83 8.49
C THR A 51 11.62 7.19 9.20
N ASP A 52 11.74 8.27 8.42
CA ASP A 52 11.80 9.64 8.90
C ASP A 52 10.93 10.55 7.99
N PRO A 53 10.29 11.61 8.49
CA PRO A 53 9.47 12.49 7.66
C PRO A 53 10.25 13.16 6.52
N GLU A 54 11.54 13.39 6.69
CA GLU A 54 12.41 14.04 5.69
C GLU A 54 12.97 13.07 4.66
N THR A 55 12.79 11.76 4.87
CA THR A 55 13.28 10.72 3.95
C THR A 55 12.27 10.35 2.89
N ASP A 56 12.79 9.82 1.78
CA ASP A 56 11.95 9.17 0.76
C ASP A 56 11.13 8.03 1.38
N PRO A 57 9.89 7.82 0.90
CA PRO A 57 9.08 6.72 1.38
C PRO A 57 9.77 5.40 1.08
N ALA A 58 9.82 4.51 2.06
CA ALA A 58 10.50 3.23 1.90
C ALA A 58 9.57 2.15 1.33
N PHE A 59 8.25 2.23 1.59
CA PHE A 59 7.23 1.50 0.82
C PHE A 59 5.94 2.29 0.64
N SER A 60 5.16 1.85 -0.35
CA SER A 60 3.80 2.31 -0.60
C SER A 60 2.84 1.14 -0.66
N LEU A 61 1.66 1.32 -0.09
CA LEU A 61 0.63 0.31 0.08
C LEU A 61 -0.71 0.92 -0.31
N GLY A 62 -1.43 0.36 -1.29
CA GLY A 62 -2.65 1.00 -1.76
C GLY A 62 -3.53 0.15 -2.64
N ARG A 63 -4.45 0.83 -3.33
CA ARG A 63 -5.39 0.23 -4.28
C ARG A 63 -5.40 1.03 -5.58
N CYS A 64 -5.25 0.32 -6.69
CA CYS A 64 -5.20 0.89 -8.04
C CYS A 64 -6.60 0.98 -8.67
N ALA A 65 -6.74 1.81 -9.70
CA ALA A 65 -7.93 1.97 -10.52
C ALA A 65 -8.55 0.65 -11.00
N THR A 66 -7.72 -0.36 -11.24
CA THR A 66 -8.12 -1.71 -11.65
C THR A 66 -8.78 -2.54 -10.55
N GLY A 67 -8.84 -2.02 -9.31
CA GLY A 67 -9.41 -2.70 -8.15
C GLY A 67 -8.42 -3.56 -7.35
N ASN A 68 -7.21 -3.75 -7.86
CA ASN A 68 -6.14 -4.53 -7.20
C ASN A 68 -5.49 -3.75 -6.07
N TYR A 69 -5.09 -4.46 -5.02
CA TYR A 69 -4.18 -3.97 -4.01
C TYR A 69 -2.74 -3.99 -4.53
N VAL A 70 -1.94 -3.02 -4.12
CA VAL A 70 -0.55 -2.86 -4.54
C VAL A 70 0.37 -2.63 -3.35
N PHE A 71 1.54 -3.24 -3.42
CA PHE A 71 2.70 -2.95 -2.59
C PHE A 71 3.85 -2.54 -3.50
N LEU A 72 4.54 -1.46 -3.14
CA LEU A 72 5.76 -1.00 -3.79
C LEU A 72 6.83 -0.80 -2.72
N ASN A 73 7.97 -1.47 -2.89
CA ASN A 73 9.18 -1.17 -2.12
C ASN A 73 10.04 -0.19 -2.92
N HIS A 74 10.15 1.05 -2.46
CA HIS A 74 10.91 2.10 -3.16
C HIS A 74 12.42 1.87 -3.12
N ARG A 75 12.92 1.10 -2.14
CA ARG A 75 14.37 0.80 -2.03
C ARG A 75 14.83 -0.22 -3.07
N THR A 76 13.99 -1.21 -3.37
CA THR A 76 14.33 -2.31 -4.29
C THR A 76 13.62 -2.20 -5.65
N GLY A 77 12.61 -1.34 -5.77
CA GLY A 77 11.73 -1.27 -6.92
C GLY A 77 10.75 -2.44 -7.06
N ASP A 78 10.65 -3.34 -6.05
CA ASP A 78 9.74 -4.49 -6.11
C ASP A 78 8.28 -4.03 -6.04
N VAL A 79 7.47 -4.47 -7.00
CA VAL A 79 6.05 -4.16 -7.09
C VAL A 79 5.24 -5.44 -7.08
N ARG A 80 4.24 -5.51 -6.19
CA ARG A 80 3.33 -6.64 -6.06
C ARG A 80 1.90 -6.17 -6.20
N PHE A 81 1.14 -6.92 -6.99
CA PHE A 81 -0.30 -6.73 -7.16
C PHE A 81 -1.04 -7.94 -6.61
N ALA A 82 -2.16 -7.70 -5.94
CA ALA A 82 -3.02 -8.75 -5.45
C ALA A 82 -4.49 -8.37 -5.59
N GLY A 83 -5.34 -9.35 -5.91
CA GLY A 83 -6.80 -9.14 -5.97
C GLY A 83 -7.44 -8.96 -4.59
N SER A 84 -6.74 -9.33 -3.51
CA SER A 84 -7.18 -9.16 -2.13
C SER A 84 -6.05 -8.70 -1.23
N PHE A 85 -6.41 -8.01 -0.13
CA PHE A 85 -5.44 -7.54 0.84
C PHE A 85 -4.69 -8.68 1.53
N SER A 86 -5.39 -9.76 1.91
CA SER A 86 -4.76 -10.93 2.52
C SER A 86 -3.68 -11.55 1.62
N ALA A 87 -3.96 -11.66 0.32
CA ALA A 87 -2.98 -12.16 -0.64
C ALA A 87 -1.77 -11.21 -0.80
N LEU A 88 -1.99 -9.89 -0.70
CA LEU A 88 -0.90 -8.93 -0.67
C LEU A 88 0.01 -9.13 0.55
N LEU A 89 -0.58 -9.36 1.73
CA LEU A 89 0.19 -9.55 2.96
C LEU A 89 1.04 -10.81 2.92
N GLU A 90 0.49 -11.93 2.44
CA GLU A 90 1.28 -13.16 2.28
C GLU A 90 2.46 -12.93 1.32
N SER A 91 2.24 -12.17 0.25
CA SER A 91 3.32 -11.79 -0.69
C SER A 91 4.40 -10.94 -0.04
N VAL A 92 4.02 -9.96 0.79
CA VAL A 92 4.97 -9.09 1.51
C VAL A 92 5.73 -9.87 2.59
N LYS A 93 5.07 -10.77 3.31
CA LYS A 93 5.71 -11.63 4.32
C LYS A 93 6.75 -12.56 3.70
N ALA A 94 6.43 -13.18 2.56
CA ALA A 94 7.35 -14.05 1.84
C ALA A 94 8.63 -13.30 1.42
N LEU A 95 8.52 -12.02 1.06
CA LEU A 95 9.66 -11.16 0.73
C LEU A 95 10.58 -10.97 1.94
N ARG A 96 9.98 -10.71 3.11
CA ARG A 96 10.70 -10.53 4.38
C ARG A 96 11.47 -11.78 4.79
N ALA A 97 10.91 -12.96 4.55
CA ALA A 97 11.56 -14.24 4.84
C ALA A 97 12.72 -14.57 3.87
N SER A 98 12.71 -14.02 2.66
CA SER A 98 13.76 -14.26 1.64
C SER A 98 14.95 -13.31 1.77
N SER A 99 14.85 -12.30 2.63
CA SER A 99 15.89 -11.30 2.92
C SER A 99 16.62 -11.56 4.25
N ALA A 100 16.32 -12.67 4.91
CA ALA A 100 16.97 -13.20 6.12
C ALA A 100 17.87 -14.38 5.75
#